data_AF-A0A1M2VBK8-F1
#
_entry.id   AF-A0A1M2VBK8-F1
#
_cell.length_a   1.000
_cell.length_b   1.000
_cell.length_c   1.000
_cell.angle_alpha   90.00
_cell.angle_beta   90.00
_cell.angle_gamma   90.00
#
_symmetry.space_group_name_H-M   'P 1'
#
loop_
_entity.id
_entity.type
_entity.pdbx_description
1 polymer ?
#
loop_
_entity_poly.entity_id
_entity_poly.type
_entity_poly.pdbx_seq_one_letter_code
_entity_poly.pdbx_strand_id
1 'polypeptide(L)'
;MKLCATAFGVVVALVGGAISQDPTIPAVPTGTPIPGDYNGPYRPQVHFTPPQVRDSISYRIHETDLARQHFMNDPNGMFLDGNGTYHLYYQYNPTATVAGNQHWGHATSRDLYHWINQPIAIFPPTSDSGVFSGSAVVDVNNTSGFFPDQDNGVVAIYTLNTPTAQVQEISYSFDGGFTFTAFAGNPVIDVG
;
A
#
# COMPACT_ATOMS: atom_id res chain seq x y z
N MET A 1 -41.08 0.80 34.15
CA MET A 1 -40.05 1.71 33.59
C MET A 1 -38.84 1.73 34.52
N LYS A 2 -37.76 1.05 34.14
CA LYS A 2 -36.39 1.26 34.64
C LYS A 2 -35.47 0.74 33.52
N LEU A 3 -34.88 1.65 32.74
CA LEU A 3 -33.82 1.31 31.78
C LEU A 3 -32.55 1.00 32.58
N CYS A 4 -31.95 -0.17 32.31
CA CYS A 4 -30.58 -0.47 32.69
C CYS A 4 -29.75 -0.35 31.40
N ALA A 5 -28.94 0.70 31.27
CA ALA A 5 -28.04 0.88 30.15
C ALA A 5 -26.66 0.31 30.54
N THR A 6 -26.30 -0.81 29.94
CA THR A 6 -24.95 -1.39 30.07
C THR A 6 -24.08 -0.77 28.98
N ALA A 7 -23.17 0.13 29.35
CA ALA A 7 -22.16 0.66 28.44
C ALA A 7 -21.03 -0.38 28.31
N PHE A 8 -20.90 -1.01 27.14
CA PHE A 8 -19.70 -1.75 26.77
C PHE A 8 -18.65 -0.75 26.26
N GLY A 9 -17.64 -0.48 27.08
CA GLY A 9 -16.44 0.22 26.65
C GLY A 9 -15.56 -0.73 25.83
N VAL A 10 -15.45 -0.47 24.52
CA VAL A 10 -14.45 -1.15 23.67
C VAL A 10 -13.11 -0.47 23.93
N VAL A 11 -12.18 -1.20 24.54
CA VAL A 11 -10.78 -0.79 24.64
C VAL A 11 -10.09 -1.22 23.34
N VAL A 12 -9.82 -0.26 22.45
CA VAL A 12 -8.95 -0.48 21.29
C VAL A 12 -7.51 -0.44 21.80
N ALA A 13 -6.87 -1.61 21.88
CA ALA A 13 -5.44 -1.70 22.14
C ALA A 13 -4.68 -1.39 20.85
N LEU A 14 -4.18 -0.16 20.71
CA LEU A 14 -3.18 0.19 19.70
C LEU A 14 -1.84 -0.41 20.14
N VAL A 15 -1.50 -1.58 19.59
CA VAL A 15 -0.13 -2.11 19.70
C VAL A 15 0.71 -1.46 18.60
N GLY A 16 1.07 -0.21 18.81
CA GLY A 16 2.05 0.49 17.97
C GLY A 16 3.46 0.10 18.42
N GLY A 17 4.04 -0.93 17.81
CA GLY A 17 5.48 -1.19 17.92
C GLY A 17 6.23 -0.12 17.13
N ALA A 18 6.78 0.88 17.81
CA ALA A 18 7.65 1.87 17.17
C ALA A 18 9.01 1.22 16.86
N ILE A 19 9.18 0.81 15.60
CA ILE A 19 10.50 0.51 15.04
C ILE A 19 11.24 1.84 14.84
N SER A 20 12.36 2.01 15.54
CA SER A 20 13.26 3.15 15.37
C SER A 20 13.86 3.10 13.97
N GLN A 21 13.38 3.95 13.06
CA GLN A 21 14.01 4.13 11.75
C GLN A 21 15.30 4.96 11.87
N ASP A 22 16.28 4.64 11.01
CA ASP A 22 17.50 5.43 10.86
C ASP A 22 17.13 6.88 10.48
N PRO A 23 17.58 7.90 11.23
CA PRO A 23 17.24 9.30 10.96
C PRO A 23 17.76 9.83 9.61
N THR A 24 18.58 9.07 8.89
CA THR A 24 19.06 9.39 7.54
C THR A 24 18.15 8.90 6.42
N ILE A 25 17.20 8.00 6.70
CA ILE A 25 16.20 7.55 5.73
C ILE A 25 14.90 8.32 5.96
N PRO A 26 14.36 9.01 4.94
CA PRO A 26 13.06 9.65 5.03
C PRO A 26 12.01 8.65 5.51
N ALA A 27 11.23 9.02 6.53
CA ALA A 27 10.20 8.15 7.06
C ALA A 27 9.15 7.83 5.99
N VAL A 28 8.77 6.55 5.88
CA VAL A 28 7.71 6.13 4.96
C VAL A 28 6.36 6.66 5.48
N PRO A 29 5.56 7.39 4.66
CA PRO A 29 4.23 7.84 5.06
C PRO A 29 3.30 6.67 5.37
N THR A 30 2.54 6.76 6.47
CA THR A 30 1.55 5.74 6.88
C THR A 30 0.16 6.35 7.05
N GLY A 31 -0.87 5.55 6.78
CA GLY A 31 -2.28 5.88 7.07
C GLY A 31 -2.87 7.08 6.31
N THR A 32 -2.13 7.71 5.40
CA THR A 32 -2.59 8.89 4.65
C THR A 32 -2.10 8.83 3.20
N PRO A 33 -2.90 9.30 2.23
CA PRO A 33 -2.42 9.47 0.86
C PRO A 33 -1.28 10.47 0.79
N ILE A 34 -0.28 10.18 -0.04
CA ILE A 34 0.82 11.12 -0.29
C ILE A 34 0.29 12.23 -1.23
N PRO A 35 0.34 13.52 -0.83
CA PRO A 35 -0.05 14.61 -1.71
C PRO A 35 0.87 14.66 -2.92
N GLY A 36 0.30 14.69 -4.14
CA GLY A 36 1.08 14.73 -5.36
C GLY A 36 1.29 16.15 -5.89
N ASP A 37 2.53 16.51 -6.23
CA ASP A 37 2.82 17.62 -7.15
C ASP A 37 2.97 17.11 -8.59
N TYR A 38 2.01 17.47 -9.44
CA TYR A 38 1.95 17.09 -10.84
C TYR A 38 2.30 18.24 -11.82
N ASN A 39 2.80 19.38 -11.31
CA ASN A 39 3.08 20.57 -12.13
C ASN A 39 4.49 20.60 -12.73
N GLY A 40 5.26 19.51 -12.58
CA GLY A 40 6.62 19.42 -13.11
C GLY A 40 6.66 19.39 -14.65
N PRO A 41 7.74 19.90 -15.28
CA PRO A 41 7.82 20.00 -16.75
C PRO A 41 7.74 18.66 -17.49
N TYR A 42 8.11 17.56 -16.82
CA TYR A 42 8.09 16.21 -17.38
C TYR A 42 6.99 15.33 -16.79
N ARG A 43 6.05 15.91 -16.03
CA ARG A 43 4.91 15.16 -15.50
C ARG A 43 3.94 14.83 -16.63
N PRO A 44 3.67 13.54 -16.89
CA PRO A 44 2.64 13.15 -17.84
C PRO A 44 1.30 13.77 -17.42
N GLN A 45 0.58 14.35 -18.40
CA GLN A 45 -0.70 15.01 -18.13
C GLN A 45 -1.89 14.04 -18.14
N VAL A 46 -1.72 12.86 -18.75
CA VAL A 46 -2.80 11.90 -19.01
C VAL A 46 -2.50 10.48 -18.55
N HIS A 47 -1.24 10.17 -18.24
CA HIS A 47 -0.82 8.87 -17.74
C HIS A 47 -0.64 8.94 -16.23
N PHE A 48 -1.02 7.88 -15.52
CA PHE A 48 -0.78 7.79 -14.09
C PHE A 48 0.72 7.88 -13.79
N THR A 49 1.07 8.70 -12.79
CA THR A 49 2.38 8.69 -12.14
C THR A 49 2.18 8.79 -10.64
N PRO A 50 3.07 8.20 -9.83
CA PRO A 50 2.92 8.27 -8.39
C PRO A 50 3.01 9.72 -7.91
N PRO A 51 2.36 10.05 -6.78
CA PRO A 51 2.55 11.35 -6.15
C PRO A 51 4.04 11.58 -5.86
N GLN A 52 4.53 12.79 -6.17
CA GLN A 52 5.82 13.24 -5.64
C GLN A 52 5.57 14.34 -4.64
N VAL A 53 6.19 14.23 -3.47
CA VAL A 53 6.28 15.32 -2.52
C VAL A 53 7.43 16.23 -2.95
N ARG A 54 7.22 17.55 -2.87
CA ARG A 54 8.33 18.49 -2.82
C ARG A 54 8.74 18.65 -1.37
N ASP A 55 9.94 18.23 -1.01
CA ASP A 55 10.46 18.60 0.31
C ASP A 55 10.61 20.13 0.40
N SER A 56 10.05 20.70 1.48
CA SER A 56 10.10 22.11 1.82
C SER A 56 11.52 22.65 2.06
N ILE A 57 12.47 21.78 2.45
CA ILE A 57 13.90 22.14 2.58
C ILE A 57 14.55 22.27 1.21
N SER A 58 14.20 21.40 0.27
CA SER A 58 14.70 21.48 -1.12
C SER A 58 14.17 22.67 -1.90
N TYR A 59 13.18 23.43 -1.39
CA TYR A 59 12.75 24.70 -1.99
C TYR A 59 13.84 25.79 -1.90
N ARG A 60 14.73 25.73 -0.90
CA ARG A 60 15.75 26.77 -0.65
C ARG A 60 17.05 26.54 -1.40
N ILE A 61 17.26 25.34 -1.96
CA ILE A 61 18.44 24.96 -2.74
C ILE A 61 17.97 24.58 -4.13
N HIS A 62 18.42 25.31 -5.16
CA HIS A 62 18.15 25.01 -6.56
C HIS A 62 18.93 23.76 -6.99
N GLU A 63 18.67 22.62 -6.35
CA GLU A 63 19.32 21.34 -6.64
C GLU A 63 18.23 20.35 -7.02
N THR A 64 18.20 20.01 -8.30
CA THR A 64 16.99 19.72 -9.06
C THR A 64 16.41 18.31 -8.89
N ASP A 65 17.10 17.39 -8.21
CA ASP A 65 16.73 15.96 -8.22
C ASP A 65 16.58 15.30 -6.85
N LEU A 66 17.18 15.85 -5.78
CA LEU A 66 17.03 15.29 -4.42
C LEU A 66 15.68 15.62 -3.77
N ALA A 67 14.95 16.59 -4.32
CA ALA A 67 13.69 17.10 -3.81
C ALA A 67 12.46 16.24 -4.13
N ARG A 68 12.60 15.24 -5.01
CA ARG A 68 11.49 14.46 -5.59
C ARG A 68 11.73 12.97 -5.40
N GLN A 69 11.61 12.49 -4.17
CA GLN A 69 12.05 11.15 -3.79
C GLN A 69 10.95 10.10 -3.94
N HIS A 70 10.64 9.64 -5.14
CA HIS A 70 9.73 8.50 -5.27
C HIS A 70 10.02 7.72 -6.56
N PHE A 71 9.94 6.39 -6.49
CA PHE A 71 10.11 5.50 -7.64
C PHE A 71 8.91 4.57 -7.75
N MET A 72 8.46 4.36 -8.98
CA MET A 72 7.44 3.37 -9.32
C MET A 72 7.96 2.48 -10.44
N ASN A 73 7.67 1.18 -10.35
CA ASN A 73 7.82 0.26 -11.47
C ASN A 73 6.50 -0.46 -11.79
N ASP A 74 6.45 -1.79 -11.67
CA ASP A 74 5.40 -2.63 -12.21
C ASP A 74 4.02 -2.31 -11.59
N PRO A 75 2.93 -2.36 -12.38
CA PRO A 75 1.59 -2.39 -11.82
C PRO A 75 1.34 -3.72 -11.11
N ASN A 76 0.58 -3.68 -10.01
CA ASN A 76 0.25 -4.83 -9.19
C ASN A 76 -1.22 -4.83 -8.82
N GLY A 77 -1.73 -5.98 -8.38
CA GLY A 77 -2.99 -6.08 -7.66
C GLY A 77 -4.21 -5.49 -8.37
N MET A 78 -4.21 -5.33 -9.69
CA MET A 78 -5.27 -4.56 -10.37
C MET A 78 -6.59 -5.33 -10.40
N PHE A 79 -7.67 -4.70 -9.95
CA PHE A 79 -9.03 -5.25 -10.04
C PHE A 79 -10.09 -4.15 -10.16
N LEU A 80 -11.30 -4.53 -10.57
CA LEU A 80 -12.50 -3.69 -10.55
C LEU A 80 -13.40 -4.19 -9.43
N ASP A 81 -13.76 -3.33 -8.49
CA ASP A 81 -14.68 -3.67 -7.40
C ASP A 81 -16.14 -3.75 -7.89
N GLY A 82 -17.02 -4.32 -7.07
CA GLY A 82 -18.46 -4.40 -7.37
C GLY A 82 -19.17 -3.05 -7.42
N ASN A 83 -18.54 -1.97 -6.92
CA ASN A 83 -19.06 -0.62 -6.98
C ASN A 83 -18.65 0.11 -8.28
N GLY A 84 -17.84 -0.49 -9.15
CA GLY A 84 -17.30 0.15 -10.35
C GLY A 84 -16.08 1.04 -10.08
N THR A 85 -15.25 0.71 -9.08
CA THR A 85 -13.97 1.36 -8.78
C THR A 85 -12.83 0.48 -9.30
N TYR A 86 -11.99 1.03 -10.16
CA TYR A 86 -10.72 0.43 -10.55
C TYR A 86 -9.67 0.67 -9.46
N HIS A 87 -9.01 -0.39 -9.02
CA HIS A 87 -7.88 -0.35 -8.11
C HIS A 87 -6.60 -0.60 -8.90
N LEU A 88 -5.64 0.30 -8.77
CA LEU A 88 -4.27 0.15 -9.27
C LEU A 88 -3.33 0.14 -8.07
N TYR A 89 -2.58 -0.95 -7.91
CA TYR A 89 -1.41 -0.97 -7.06
C TYR A 89 -0.17 -0.92 -7.93
N TYR A 90 0.94 -0.56 -7.34
CA TYR A 90 2.21 -0.48 -8.06
C TYR A 90 3.37 -0.62 -7.09
N GLN A 91 4.45 -1.22 -7.59
CA GLN A 91 5.71 -1.27 -6.85
C GLN A 91 6.18 0.15 -6.58
N TYR A 92 6.43 0.46 -5.31
CA TYR A 92 6.66 1.82 -4.86
C TYR A 92 7.83 1.91 -3.89
N ASN A 93 8.80 2.77 -4.21
CA ASN A 93 9.78 3.25 -3.24
C ASN A 93 9.41 4.69 -2.85
N PRO A 94 8.88 4.92 -1.64
CA PRO A 94 8.47 6.24 -1.19
C PRO A 94 9.62 7.15 -0.74
N THR A 95 10.86 6.63 -0.69
CA THR A 95 12.00 7.32 -0.05
C THR A 95 13.17 7.54 -1.00
N ALA A 96 13.10 7.07 -2.24
CA ALA A 96 14.15 7.25 -3.25
C ALA A 96 13.60 7.21 -4.67
N THR A 97 14.40 7.66 -5.63
CA THR A 97 14.11 7.64 -7.08
C THR A 97 14.60 6.36 -7.77
N VAL A 98 14.94 5.33 -6.99
CA VAL A 98 15.43 4.02 -7.47
C VAL A 98 14.74 2.88 -6.73
N ALA A 99 14.87 1.66 -7.24
CA ALA A 99 14.43 0.44 -6.56
C ALA A 99 15.22 0.20 -5.24
N GLY A 100 14.61 -0.45 -4.23
CA GLY A 100 15.31 -0.87 -3.00
C GLY A 100 14.53 -0.76 -1.68
N ASN A 101 13.28 -0.32 -1.69
CA ASN A 101 12.39 -0.22 -0.52
C ASN A 101 10.92 -0.42 -0.96
N GLN A 102 10.65 -1.57 -1.60
CA GLN A 102 9.40 -1.80 -2.30
C GLN A 102 8.21 -2.01 -1.36
N HIS A 103 7.19 -1.18 -1.59
CA HIS A 103 5.85 -1.25 -1.05
C HIS A 103 4.85 -1.43 -2.21
N TRP A 104 3.59 -1.70 -1.90
CA TRP A 104 2.50 -1.47 -2.84
C TRP A 104 1.88 -0.10 -2.60
N GLY A 105 2.20 0.86 -3.47
CA GLY A 105 1.43 2.09 -3.60
C GLY A 105 0.02 1.78 -4.13
N HIS A 106 -0.93 2.69 -3.93
CA HIS A 106 -2.33 2.48 -4.30
C HIS A 106 -2.97 3.75 -4.86
N ALA A 107 -3.72 3.58 -5.94
CA ALA A 107 -4.59 4.59 -6.51
C ALA A 107 -5.90 3.97 -7.00
N THR A 108 -6.96 4.75 -6.99
CA THR A 108 -8.29 4.33 -7.45
C THR A 108 -8.80 5.23 -8.56
N SER A 109 -9.60 4.68 -9.47
CA SER A 109 -10.25 5.43 -10.55
C SER A 109 -11.67 4.92 -10.82
N ARG A 110 -12.52 5.79 -11.39
CA ARG A 110 -13.84 5.41 -11.90
C ARG A 110 -13.87 5.23 -13.42
N ASP A 111 -12.83 5.66 -14.11
CA ASP A 111 -12.79 5.74 -15.59
C ASP A 111 -11.42 5.38 -16.20
N LEU A 112 -10.48 4.89 -15.38
CA LEU A 112 -9.08 4.57 -15.74
C LEU A 112 -8.25 5.76 -16.23
N TYR A 113 -8.78 6.98 -16.11
CA TYR A 113 -8.14 8.20 -16.59
C TYR A 113 -7.86 9.18 -15.45
N HIS A 114 -8.86 9.44 -14.61
CA HIS A 114 -8.74 10.27 -13.42
C HIS A 114 -8.45 9.38 -12.20
N TRP A 115 -7.29 9.59 -11.58
CA TRP A 115 -6.81 8.78 -10.47
C TRP A 115 -6.82 9.57 -9.16
N ILE A 116 -7.24 8.90 -8.09
CA ILE A 116 -7.20 9.39 -6.72
C ILE A 116 -6.13 8.59 -5.98
N ASN A 117 -5.11 9.27 -5.46
CA ASN A 117 -4.09 8.63 -4.64
C ASN A 117 -4.69 8.13 -3.33
N GLN A 118 -4.31 6.93 -2.93
CA GLN A 118 -4.69 6.32 -1.66
C GLN A 118 -3.46 6.18 -0.74
N PRO A 119 -3.63 5.83 0.55
CA PRO A 119 -2.51 5.43 1.38
C PRO A 119 -1.77 4.23 0.77
N ILE A 120 -0.50 4.05 1.13
CA ILE A 120 0.24 2.83 0.78
C ILE A 120 -0.52 1.62 1.36
N ALA A 121 -0.75 0.60 0.53
CA ALA A 121 -1.64 -0.51 0.85
C ALA A 121 -0.93 -1.69 1.55
N ILE A 122 0.29 -2.02 1.12
CA ILE A 122 1.09 -3.12 1.69
C ILE A 122 2.51 -2.65 1.95
N PHE A 123 2.97 -2.90 3.17
CA PHE A 123 4.31 -2.56 3.66
C PHE A 123 5.12 -3.84 3.86
N PRO A 124 6.45 -3.80 3.62
CA PRO A 124 7.30 -4.91 3.99
C PRO A 124 7.32 -5.11 5.52
N PRO A 125 7.40 -6.34 6.02
CA PRO A 125 7.40 -6.63 7.45
C PRO A 125 8.68 -6.17 8.16
N THR A 126 9.78 -5.99 7.41
CA THR A 126 11.10 -5.58 7.93
C THR A 126 11.76 -4.56 7.00
N SER A 127 12.76 -3.83 7.49
CA SER A 127 13.48 -2.82 6.69
C SER A 127 14.38 -3.39 5.60
N ASP A 128 14.71 -4.68 5.67
CA ASP A 128 15.56 -5.40 4.71
C ASP A 128 14.74 -6.29 3.75
N SER A 129 13.41 -6.25 3.84
CA SER A 129 12.51 -6.94 2.92
C SER A 129 11.79 -5.95 1.99
N GLY A 130 11.27 -6.48 0.88
CA GLY A 130 10.48 -5.73 -0.09
C GLY A 130 9.25 -6.53 -0.49
N VAL A 131 8.10 -5.85 -0.55
CA VAL A 131 6.87 -6.39 -1.12
C VAL A 131 7.00 -6.27 -2.63
N PHE A 132 7.29 -7.38 -3.29
CA PHE A 132 7.48 -7.45 -4.74
C PHE A 132 6.15 -7.61 -5.46
N SER A 133 6.22 -7.64 -6.79
CA SER A 133 5.06 -7.69 -7.66
C SER A 133 4.12 -8.85 -7.34
N GLY A 134 2.86 -8.68 -7.70
CA GLY A 134 1.82 -9.67 -7.46
C GLY A 134 0.46 -9.23 -8.01
N SER A 135 -0.56 -10.00 -7.65
CA SER A 135 -1.94 -9.84 -8.13
C SER A 135 -2.91 -9.78 -6.95
N ALA A 136 -4.15 -9.41 -7.22
CA ALA A 136 -5.21 -9.39 -6.22
C ALA A 136 -6.50 -9.96 -6.82
N VAL A 137 -7.30 -10.60 -5.97
CA VAL A 137 -8.58 -11.21 -6.34
C VAL A 137 -9.65 -10.83 -5.34
N VAL A 138 -10.89 -10.66 -5.81
CA VAL A 138 -12.06 -10.55 -4.94
C VAL A 138 -12.55 -11.97 -4.64
N ASP A 139 -12.50 -12.38 -3.38
CA ASP A 139 -12.86 -13.74 -2.95
C ASP A 139 -14.37 -13.85 -2.63
N VAL A 140 -15.19 -13.72 -3.66
CA VAL A 140 -16.66 -13.61 -3.56
C VAL A 140 -17.32 -14.81 -2.86
N ASN A 141 -16.70 -15.98 -2.90
CA ASN A 141 -17.23 -17.22 -2.33
C ASN A 141 -16.54 -17.62 -1.03
N ASN A 142 -15.72 -16.73 -0.46
CA ASN A 142 -14.95 -16.97 0.76
C ASN A 142 -14.15 -18.30 0.71
N THR A 143 -13.52 -18.58 -0.42
CA THR A 143 -12.71 -19.80 -0.61
C THR A 143 -11.46 -19.79 0.26
N SER A 144 -10.99 -18.61 0.64
CA SER A 144 -9.90 -18.42 1.61
C SER A 144 -10.32 -18.69 3.06
N GLY A 145 -11.61 -18.56 3.38
CA GLY A 145 -12.13 -18.61 4.74
C GLY A 145 -12.00 -17.29 5.53
N PHE A 146 -11.43 -16.22 4.96
CA PHE A 146 -11.23 -14.95 5.65
C PHE A 146 -12.50 -14.11 5.81
N PHE A 147 -13.50 -14.30 4.95
CA PHE A 147 -14.65 -13.40 4.77
C PHE A 147 -15.99 -14.10 5.01
N PRO A 148 -16.29 -14.57 6.24
CA PRO A 148 -17.54 -15.29 6.51
C PRO A 148 -18.80 -14.43 6.29
N ASP A 149 -18.68 -13.10 6.41
CA ASP A 149 -19.80 -12.16 6.43
C ASP A 149 -19.76 -11.12 5.29
N GLN A 150 -18.90 -11.29 4.27
CA GLN A 150 -18.82 -10.39 3.12
C GLN A 150 -18.36 -11.10 1.82
N ASP A 151 -18.84 -10.61 0.67
CA ASP A 151 -18.55 -11.13 -0.67
C ASP A 151 -17.62 -10.21 -1.50
N ASN A 152 -17.14 -9.12 -0.89
CA ASN A 152 -16.26 -8.14 -1.51
C ASN A 152 -14.86 -8.11 -0.88
N GLY A 153 -14.50 -9.15 -0.11
CA GLY A 153 -13.17 -9.29 0.48
C GLY A 153 -12.10 -9.45 -0.60
N VAL A 154 -10.96 -8.80 -0.42
CA VAL A 154 -9.86 -8.80 -1.40
C VAL A 154 -8.67 -9.56 -0.83
N VAL A 155 -8.10 -10.47 -1.61
CA VAL A 155 -6.85 -11.16 -1.28
C VAL A 155 -5.76 -10.70 -2.25
N ALA A 156 -4.70 -10.11 -1.72
CA ALA A 156 -3.46 -9.84 -2.44
C ALA A 156 -2.53 -11.04 -2.32
N ILE A 157 -1.94 -11.45 -3.45
CA ILE A 157 -0.94 -12.52 -3.55
C ILE A 157 0.31 -11.90 -4.16
N TYR A 158 1.41 -11.91 -3.43
CA TYR A 158 2.62 -11.19 -3.81
C TYR A 158 3.88 -11.96 -3.42
N THR A 159 4.99 -11.62 -4.07
CA THR A 159 6.30 -12.11 -3.66
C THR A 159 6.82 -11.27 -2.49
N LEU A 160 7.20 -11.90 -1.38
CA LEU A 160 8.04 -11.24 -0.39
C LEU A 160 9.50 -11.54 -0.73
N ASN A 161 10.26 -10.49 -1.02
CA ASN A 161 11.70 -10.57 -1.22
C ASN A 161 12.42 -10.22 0.08
N THR A 162 13.26 -11.11 0.57
CA THR A 162 14.17 -10.90 1.71
C THR A 162 15.62 -11.01 1.22
N PRO A 163 16.63 -10.73 2.07
CA PRO A 163 18.02 -10.91 1.68
C PRO A 163 18.39 -12.35 1.28
N THR A 164 17.59 -13.33 1.70
CA THR A 164 17.90 -14.75 1.55
C THR A 164 16.88 -15.54 0.72
N ALA A 165 15.71 -14.97 0.42
CA ALA A 165 14.64 -15.72 -0.25
C ALA A 165 13.66 -14.82 -1.02
N GLN A 166 12.96 -15.43 -1.98
CA GLN A 166 11.74 -14.90 -2.57
C GLN A 166 10.62 -15.93 -2.39
N VAL A 167 9.67 -15.63 -1.50
CA VAL A 167 8.55 -16.51 -1.14
C VAL A 167 7.23 -15.89 -1.58
N GLN A 168 6.18 -16.70 -1.71
CA GLN A 168 4.85 -16.19 -2.03
C GLN A 168 4.05 -16.02 -0.73
N GLU A 169 3.55 -14.82 -0.53
CA GLU A 169 2.73 -14.44 0.60
C GLU A 169 1.34 -14.01 0.14
N ILE A 170 0.38 -14.07 1.07
CA ILE A 170 -0.92 -13.46 0.88
C ILE A 170 -1.23 -12.47 2.00
N SER A 171 -2.01 -11.45 1.65
CA SER A 171 -2.65 -10.54 2.59
C SER A 171 -4.11 -10.38 2.21
N TYR A 172 -4.98 -10.07 3.17
CA TYR A 172 -6.42 -9.91 2.94
C TYR A 172 -6.92 -8.56 3.44
N SER A 173 -7.95 -8.05 2.77
CA SER A 173 -8.57 -6.75 3.03
C SER A 173 -10.07 -6.91 3.22
N PHE A 174 -10.56 -6.36 4.34
CA PHE A 174 -12.00 -6.29 4.66
C PHE A 174 -12.66 -5.00 4.15
N ASP A 175 -11.87 -3.99 3.77
CA ASP A 175 -12.36 -2.65 3.43
C ASP A 175 -12.39 -2.38 1.92
N GLY A 176 -12.37 -3.43 1.09
CA GLY A 176 -12.43 -3.32 -0.37
C GLY A 176 -11.06 -3.06 -1.01
N GLY A 177 -9.97 -3.42 -0.34
CA GLY A 177 -8.60 -3.31 -0.86
C GLY A 177 -7.87 -2.03 -0.48
N PHE A 178 -8.34 -1.24 0.50
CA PHE A 178 -7.62 -0.03 0.91
C PHE A 178 -6.55 -0.35 1.95
N THR A 179 -6.84 -1.24 2.89
CA THR A 179 -5.89 -1.72 3.89
C THR A 179 -5.83 -3.25 3.88
N PHE A 180 -4.63 -3.79 4.11
CA PHE A 180 -4.37 -5.22 4.07
C PHE A 180 -3.77 -5.72 5.39
N THR A 181 -4.21 -6.90 5.80
CA THR A 181 -3.63 -7.67 6.91
C THR A 181 -2.88 -8.86 6.34
N ALA A 182 -1.62 -9.04 6.74
CA ALA A 182 -0.84 -10.21 6.36
C ALA A 182 -1.44 -11.50 6.94
N PHE A 183 -1.46 -12.56 6.14
CA PHE A 183 -1.88 -13.86 6.62
C PHE A 183 -0.84 -14.43 7.60
N ALA A 184 -1.27 -14.77 8.80
CA ALA A 184 -0.38 -15.26 9.86
C ALA A 184 0.34 -16.57 9.51
N GLY A 185 -0.17 -17.34 8.55
CA GLY A 185 0.44 -18.57 8.05
C GLY A 185 1.37 -18.37 6.84
N ASN A 186 1.75 -17.14 6.50
CA ASN A 186 2.74 -16.90 5.46
C ASN A 186 4.10 -17.53 5.80
N PRO A 187 4.89 -17.93 4.78
CA PRO A 187 4.54 -17.90 3.35
C PRO A 187 3.57 -19.03 2.96
N VAL A 188 2.78 -18.81 1.91
CA VAL A 188 1.89 -19.84 1.35
C VAL A 188 2.57 -20.75 0.34
N ILE A 189 3.65 -20.27 -0.31
CA ILE A 189 4.50 -21.07 -1.19
C ILE A 189 5.96 -20.65 -0.94
N ASP A 190 6.80 -21.64 -0.67
CA ASP A 190 8.25 -21.51 -0.60
C ASP A 190 8.86 -22.72 -1.35
N VAL A 191 9.65 -22.45 -2.39
CA VAL A 191 10.22 -23.47 -3.27
C VAL A 191 11.73 -23.65 -3.10
N GLY A 192 12.38 -22.84 -2.24
CA GLY A 192 13.83 -22.84 -2.04
C GLY A 192 14.61 -22.40 -3.27
#